data_AF-A0AAU8SLC5-F1
#
_entry.id   AF-A0AAU8SLC5-F1
#
_cell.length_a   1.000
_cell.length_b   1.000
_cell.length_c   1.000
_cell.angle_alpha   90.00
_cell.angle_beta   90.00
_cell.angle_gamma   90.00
#
_symmetry.space_group_name_H-M   'P 1'
#
loop_
_entity.id
_entity.type
_entity.pdbx_description
1 polymer ?
#
loop_
_entity_poly.entity_id
_entity_poly.type
_entity_poly.pdbx_seq_one_letter_code
_entity_poly.pdbx_strand_id
1 'polypeptide(L)'
;MNQELLTHIRADQLDGSIFAVSCQAVTIGPVTVEFRTSAEPPSATAELHISRQLVGGCTVNAAHPSGKCGGSVGKLKAEVDLTLDVPGGKLDYKLTVCAPIIGGTSKSGTLSL
;
A
#
# COMPACT_ATOMS: atom_id res chain seq x y z
N MET A 1 -22.92 5.19 32.17
CA MET A 1 -21.69 5.26 31.35
C MET A 1 -21.06 3.88 31.46
N ASN A 2 -21.35 3.00 30.50
CA ASN A 2 -21.06 1.55 30.59
C ASN A 2 -19.63 1.25 30.16
N GLN A 3 -18.77 0.91 31.13
CA GLN A 3 -17.40 0.42 30.93
C GLN A 3 -17.31 -1.11 30.75
N GLU A 4 -18.41 -1.78 30.40
CA GLU A 4 -18.50 -3.26 30.39
C GLU A 4 -18.60 -3.90 28.99
N LEU A 5 -18.18 -3.20 27.93
CA LEU A 5 -18.21 -3.75 26.55
C LEU A 5 -16.83 -4.06 25.95
N LEU A 6 -15.75 -3.91 26.72
CA LEU A 6 -14.38 -4.14 26.25
C LEU A 6 -13.69 -5.37 26.86
N THR A 7 -14.39 -6.22 27.62
CA THR A 7 -13.74 -7.29 28.39
C THR A 7 -14.28 -8.68 28.07
N HIS A 8 -14.45 -9.03 26.79
CA HIS A 8 -14.71 -10.43 26.41
C HIS A 8 -14.12 -10.91 25.07
N ILE A 9 -13.13 -10.20 24.51
CA ILE A 9 -12.29 -10.83 23.49
C ILE A 9 -11.25 -11.67 24.24
N ARG A 10 -11.56 -12.96 24.43
CA ARG A 10 -10.59 -13.92 24.94
C ARG A 10 -9.39 -13.92 23.98
N ALA A 11 -8.20 -13.78 24.54
CA ALA A 11 -6.93 -13.85 23.80
C ALA A 11 -6.73 -15.16 23.01
N ASP A 12 -7.61 -16.15 23.23
CA ASP A 12 -7.67 -17.46 22.58
C ASP A 12 -8.56 -17.48 21.32
N GLN A 13 -9.10 -16.32 20.89
CA GLN A 13 -9.94 -16.17 19.68
C GLN A 13 -9.34 -15.21 18.65
N LEU A 14 -8.12 -14.73 18.89
CA LEU A 14 -7.34 -14.03 17.86
C LEU A 14 -6.69 -15.09 16.98
N ASP A 15 -7.51 -15.64 16.09
CA ASP A 15 -7.06 -16.46 14.98
C ASP A 15 -5.91 -15.72 14.29
N GLY A 16 -4.73 -16.35 14.20
CA GLY A 16 -3.49 -15.72 13.73
C GLY A 16 -3.53 -15.21 12.29
N SER A 17 -4.66 -15.37 11.60
CA SER A 17 -4.91 -14.93 10.22
C SER A 17 -5.19 -13.40 10.11
N ILE A 18 -5.55 -12.70 11.19
CA ILE A 18 -5.98 -11.28 11.12
C ILE A 18 -4.80 -10.27 11.13
N PHE A 19 -3.57 -10.71 11.45
CA PHE A 19 -2.42 -9.82 11.69
C PHE A 19 -1.24 -10.00 10.74
N ALA A 20 -1.37 -10.75 9.65
CA ALA A 20 -0.34 -10.78 8.60
C ALA A 20 -0.35 -9.54 7.69
N VAL A 21 -0.72 -8.37 8.24
CA VAL A 21 -0.66 -7.11 7.49
C VAL A 21 0.71 -6.50 7.67
N SER A 22 1.59 -6.72 6.69
CA SER A 22 2.86 -6.01 6.65
C SER A 22 2.61 -4.58 6.14
N CYS A 23 2.96 -3.59 6.96
CA CYS A 23 2.89 -2.19 6.58
C CYS A 23 4.29 -1.73 6.19
N GLN A 24 4.47 -1.37 4.92
CA GLN A 24 5.74 -0.91 4.38
C GLN A 24 5.56 0.44 3.70
N ALA A 25 6.57 1.29 3.73
CA ALA A 25 6.49 2.61 3.11
C ALA A 25 7.72 2.89 2.24
N VAL A 26 7.51 3.54 1.10
CA VAL A 26 8.55 3.94 0.17
C VAL A 26 8.41 5.43 -0.11
N THR A 27 9.49 6.19 0.12
CA THR A 27 9.50 7.64 -0.02
C THR A 27 10.50 8.10 -1.08
N ILE A 28 10.09 9.08 -1.89
CA ILE A 28 10.93 9.87 -2.80
C ILE A 28 10.59 11.35 -2.60
N GLY A 29 11.47 12.09 -1.92
CA GLY A 29 11.20 13.49 -1.57
C GLY A 29 9.90 13.61 -0.77
N PRO A 30 8.94 14.49 -1.17
CA PRO A 30 7.67 14.64 -0.46
C PRO A 30 6.61 13.58 -0.83
N VAL A 31 6.93 12.64 -1.72
CA VAL A 31 6.02 11.57 -2.15
C VAL A 31 6.27 10.33 -1.31
N THR A 32 5.22 9.76 -0.74
CA THR A 32 5.28 8.50 0.02
C THR A 32 4.21 7.56 -0.50
N VAL A 33 4.56 6.29 -0.69
CA VAL A 33 3.60 5.21 -0.90
C VAL A 33 3.62 4.33 0.34
N GLU A 34 2.45 4.12 0.94
CA GLU A 34 2.24 3.17 2.01
C GLU A 34 1.58 1.91 1.45
N PHE A 35 2.11 0.75 1.80
CA PHE A 35 1.65 -0.55 1.35
C PHE A 35 1.09 -1.32 2.54
N ARG A 36 -0.04 -1.99 2.33
CA ARG A 36 -0.62 -2.97 3.25
C ARG A 36 -0.83 -4.26 2.48
N THR A 37 -0.09 -5.31 2.82
CA THR A 37 -0.24 -6.64 2.21
C THR A 37 -1.09 -7.54 3.11
N SER A 38 -1.72 -8.55 2.56
CA SER A 38 -2.40 -9.61 3.32
C SER A 38 -2.21 -10.92 2.58
N ALA A 39 -1.73 -11.96 3.28
CA ALA A 39 -1.52 -13.27 2.69
C ALA A 39 -2.83 -14.06 2.52
N GLU A 40 -3.82 -13.85 3.40
CA GLU A 40 -5.07 -14.59 3.42
C GLU A 40 -6.29 -13.66 3.64
N PRO A 41 -7.06 -13.33 2.59
CA PRO A 41 -6.82 -13.64 1.18
C PRO A 41 -5.66 -12.80 0.59
N PRO A 42 -4.94 -13.32 -0.43
CA PRO A 42 -3.81 -12.64 -1.05
C PRO A 42 -4.27 -11.34 -1.70
N SER A 43 -3.85 -10.24 -1.09
CA SER A 43 -4.21 -8.89 -1.51
C SER A 43 -3.17 -7.87 -1.08
N ALA A 44 -3.12 -6.75 -1.78
CA ALA A 44 -2.30 -5.62 -1.39
C ALA A 44 -3.00 -4.31 -1.72
N THR A 45 -2.91 -3.36 -0.80
CA THR A 45 -3.38 -1.99 -0.98
C THR A 45 -2.18 -1.05 -0.95
N ALA A 46 -2.12 -0.11 -1.88
CA ALA A 46 -1.18 1.00 -1.82
C ALA A 46 -1.92 2.33 -1.73
N GLU A 47 -1.46 3.20 -0.83
CA GLU A 47 -1.92 4.57 -0.65
C GLU A 47 -0.78 5.52 -1.02
N LEU A 48 -1.04 6.43 -1.96
CA LEU A 48 -0.06 7.39 -2.46
C LEU A 48 -0.33 8.76 -1.83
N HIS A 49 0.69 9.30 -1.18
CA HIS A 49 0.66 10.60 -0.52
C HIS A 49 1.67 11.56 -1.13
N ILE A 50 1.27 12.82 -1.30
CA ILE A 50 2.17 13.93 -1.62
C ILE A 50 2.07 14.97 -0.50
N SER A 51 3.19 15.30 0.14
CA SER A 51 3.23 16.25 1.27
C SER A 51 2.21 15.89 2.36
N ARG A 52 2.10 14.57 2.67
CA ARG A 52 1.16 13.96 3.62
C ARG A 52 -0.32 13.98 3.20
N GLN A 53 -0.67 14.55 2.05
CA GLN A 53 -2.03 14.50 1.52
C GLN A 53 -2.21 13.24 0.69
N LEU A 54 -3.25 12.45 0.98
CA LEU A 54 -3.63 11.29 0.16
C LEU A 54 -4.08 11.79 -1.23
N VAL A 55 -3.44 11.31 -2.29
CA VAL A 55 -3.73 11.72 -3.68
C VAL A 55 -4.23 10.57 -4.55
N GLY A 56 -4.09 9.33 -4.09
CA GLY A 56 -4.57 8.15 -4.80
C GLY A 56 -4.40 6.89 -3.97
N GLY A 57 -5.17 5.86 -4.30
CA GLY A 57 -5.01 4.53 -3.73
C GLY A 57 -5.53 3.47 -4.69
N CYS A 58 -4.94 2.29 -4.65
CA CYS A 58 -5.41 1.12 -5.38
C CYS A 58 -5.26 -0.14 -4.54
N THR A 59 -6.10 -1.13 -4.83
CA THR A 59 -6.02 -2.46 -4.24
C THR A 59 -5.92 -3.48 -5.36
N VAL A 60 -5.01 -4.44 -5.20
CA VAL A 60 -4.83 -5.60 -6.07
C VAL A 60 -5.10 -6.87 -5.28
N ASN A 61 -5.62 -7.89 -5.98
CA ASN A 61 -5.94 -9.19 -5.40
C ASN A 61 -5.84 -10.26 -6.50
N ALA A 62 -6.11 -11.53 -6.17
CA ALA A 62 -6.02 -12.62 -7.14
C ALA A 62 -6.91 -12.45 -8.40
N ALA A 63 -8.05 -11.75 -8.30
CA ALA A 63 -8.93 -11.48 -9.44
C ALA A 63 -8.49 -10.26 -10.27
N HIS A 64 -7.86 -9.28 -9.62
CA HIS A 64 -7.31 -8.06 -10.22
C HIS A 64 -5.86 -7.90 -9.77
N PRO A 65 -4.92 -8.67 -10.36
CA PRO A 65 -3.55 -8.76 -9.84
C PRO A 65 -2.74 -7.51 -10.15
N SER A 66 -3.15 -6.68 -11.11
CA SER A 66 -2.47 -5.43 -11.43
C SER A 66 -3.36 -4.23 -11.17
N GLY A 67 -2.73 -3.14 -10.74
CA GLY A 67 -3.41 -1.91 -10.40
C GLY A 67 -2.49 -0.72 -10.54
N LYS A 68 -3.08 0.43 -10.80
CA LYS A 68 -2.35 1.69 -10.98
C LYS A 68 -3.12 2.79 -10.28
N CYS A 69 -2.44 3.57 -9.45
CA CYS A 69 -3.01 4.80 -8.90
C CYS A 69 -2.01 5.94 -8.97
N GLY A 70 -2.52 7.15 -9.09
CA GLY A 70 -1.70 8.33 -9.23
C GLY A 70 -2.48 9.58 -8.89
N GLY A 71 -1.75 10.66 -8.70
CA GLY A 71 -2.33 11.95 -8.37
C GLY A 71 -1.29 13.06 -8.40
N SER A 72 -1.74 14.27 -8.08
CA SER A 72 -0.87 15.44 -8.12
C SER A 72 -1.23 16.45 -7.05
N VAL A 73 -0.22 17.10 -6.48
CA VAL A 73 -0.37 18.28 -5.63
C VAL A 73 0.50 19.39 -6.20
N GLY A 74 -0.13 20.51 -6.57
CA GLY A 74 0.53 21.59 -7.28
C GLY A 74 1.14 21.10 -8.59
N LYS A 75 2.47 21.24 -8.73
CA LYS A 75 3.20 20.81 -9.94
C LYS A 75 3.85 19.43 -9.81
N LEU A 76 3.72 18.77 -8.65
CA LEU A 76 4.28 17.44 -8.43
C LEU A 76 3.24 16.39 -8.80
N LYS A 77 3.64 15.45 -9.66
CA LYS A 77 2.82 14.30 -10.03
C LYS A 77 3.48 13.03 -9.53
N ALA A 78 2.69 12.08 -9.07
CA ALA A 78 3.18 10.77 -8.69
C ALA A 78 2.20 9.69 -9.13
N GLU A 79 2.76 8.52 -9.42
CA GLU A 79 2.03 7.36 -9.90
C GLU A 79 2.71 6.10 -9.38
N VAL A 80 1.91 5.13 -8.95
CA VAL A 80 2.38 3.82 -8.53
C VAL A 80 1.67 2.75 -9.35
N ASP A 81 2.47 1.87 -9.94
CA ASP A 81 2.02 0.65 -10.58
C ASP A 81 2.28 -0.52 -9.61
N LEU A 82 1.29 -1.40 -9.45
CA LEU A 82 1.34 -2.61 -8.63
C LEU A 82 1.06 -3.84 -9.46
N THR A 83 1.77 -4.94 -9.16
CA THR A 83 1.51 -6.27 -9.71
C THR A 83 1.66 -7.31 -8.60
N LEU A 84 0.60 -8.07 -8.36
CA LEU A 84 0.52 -9.15 -7.39
C LEU A 84 0.84 -10.49 -8.07
N ASP A 85 1.92 -11.12 -7.64
CA ASP A 85 2.27 -12.50 -8.00
C ASP A 85 1.81 -13.44 -6.89
N VAL A 86 0.59 -13.97 -7.05
CA VAL A 86 -0.03 -14.88 -6.07
C VAL A 86 0.74 -16.20 -5.94
N PRO A 87 1.13 -16.91 -7.03
CA PRO A 87 1.97 -18.10 -6.93
C PRO A 87 3.31 -17.85 -6.22
N GLY A 88 3.92 -16.68 -6.45
CA GLY A 88 5.21 -16.32 -5.86
C GLY A 88 5.14 -15.69 -4.46
N GLY A 89 3.94 -15.36 -3.96
CA GLY A 89 3.77 -14.66 -2.68
C GLY A 89 4.43 -13.29 -2.66
N LYS A 90 4.35 -12.55 -3.78
CA LYS A 90 5.05 -11.27 -3.95
C LYS A 90 4.15 -10.15 -4.50
N LEU A 91 4.49 -8.93 -4.13
CA LEU A 91 3.95 -7.70 -4.70
C LEU A 91 5.09 -6.89 -5.31
N ASP A 92 5.10 -6.77 -6.63
CA ASP A 92 6.00 -5.86 -7.33
C ASP A 92 5.37 -4.46 -7.42
N TYR A 93 6.19 -3.43 -7.20
CA TYR A 93 5.77 -2.05 -7.34
C TYR A 93 6.75 -1.22 -8.18
N LYS A 94 6.21 -0.19 -8.83
CA LYS A 94 6.99 0.88 -9.46
C LYS A 94 6.35 2.22 -9.13
N LEU A 95 7.05 3.02 -8.33
CA LEU A 95 6.71 4.41 -8.03
C LEU A 95 7.42 5.32 -9.02
N THR A 96 6.68 6.16 -9.73
CA THR A 96 7.18 7.21 -10.61
C THR A 96 6.77 8.57 -10.06
N VAL A 97 7.73 9.50 -9.97
CA VAL A 97 7.51 10.86 -9.46
C VAL A 97 8.06 11.85 -10.49
N CYS A 98 7.23 12.80 -10.90
CA CYS A 98 7.58 13.82 -11.89
C CYS A 98 7.41 15.22 -11.30
N ALA A 99 8.48 16.02 -11.38
CA ALA A 99 8.49 17.44 -11.02
C ALA A 99 9.02 18.30 -12.20
N PRO A 100 8.55 19.55 -12.36
CA PRO A 100 8.89 20.37 -13.53
C PRO A 100 10.38 20.70 -13.67
N ILE A 101 11.10 20.81 -12.54
CA ILE A 101 12.49 21.27 -12.51
C ILE A 101 13.47 20.08 -12.43
N ILE A 102 13.03 18.99 -11.80
CA ILE A 102 13.87 17.84 -11.45
C ILE A 102 13.69 16.69 -12.47
N GLY A 103 12.69 16.78 -13.35
CA GLY A 103 12.32 15.71 -14.26
C GLY A 103 11.54 14.59 -13.59
N GLY A 104 11.52 13.43 -14.23
CA GLY A 104 10.93 12.20 -13.71
C GLY A 104 11.99 11.33 -13.04
N THR A 105 11.68 10.82 -11.85
CA THR A 105 12.45 9.74 -11.21
C THR A 105 11.51 8.57 -10.89
N SER A 106 12.08 7.38 -10.78
CA SER A 106 11.30 6.20 -10.44
C SER A 106 12.06 5.26 -9.52
N LYS A 107 11.33 4.56 -8.65
CA LYS A 107 11.84 3.52 -7.77
C LYS A 107 10.95 2.30 -7.86
N SER A 108 11.57 1.14 -8.01
CA SER A 108 10.88 -0.15 -8.05
C SER A 108 11.37 -1.05 -6.93
N GLY A 109 10.55 -2.03 -6.57
CA GLY A 109 10.92 -3.07 -5.63
C GLY A 109 9.85 -4.16 -5.55
N THR A 110 10.14 -5.16 -4.73
CA THR A 110 9.27 -6.31 -4.49
C THR A 110 9.07 -6.46 -3.00
N LEU A 111 7.82 -6.66 -2.57
CA LEU A 111 7.44 -6.94 -1.19
C LEU A 111 6.95 -8.39 -1.10
N SER A 112 7.25 -9.06 0.02
CA SER A 112 6.68 -10.36 0.32
C SER A 112 5.30 -10.18 0.97
N LEU A 113 4.35 -11.05 0.62
CA LEU A 113 3.02 -11.11 1.24
C LEU A 113 3.06 -11.83 2.59
#